data_AF-W2S7V7-F1
#
_entry.id   AF-W2S7V7-F1
#
_cell.length_a   1.000
_cell.length_b   1.000
_cell.length_c   1.000
_cell.angle_alpha   90.00
_cell.angle_beta   90.00
_cell.angle_gamma   90.00
#
_symmetry.space_group_name_H-M   'P 1'
#
loop_
_entity.id
_entity.type
_entity.pdbx_description
1 polymer ?
#
loop_
_entity_poly.entity_id
_entity_poly.type
_entity_poly.pdbx_seq_one_letter_code
_entity_poly.pdbx_strand_id
1 'polypeptide(L)'
;MDRDWDNAEVKLAFQAVENTSYAYSLWAPELHNINDKWYIIFTGNKDDEQPSPEQDMYCNFHCPAVNHRMFTLESSTSDIWDSEYTLKAELDTYDQFAIDGTYFQHSSGLYHIYSCWYDGYTSWPAMLCIAKMSDPWTVNSPLSERLIISKPDEPWEKTPTGRTVNVRLSSNEGPQQLTNPTTGQTFVIYSAARSDNRNYCLGQLELIGDDPMDIASWKKHTDGCIFYQNPDEEAYGVGHASFVQSPDHSQWWIVYHGMRDYLTGWSARSIRAQEFYFGDDGAPVFPRPGNGPYEVPSGQQ
;
A
#
# COMPACT_ATOMS: atom_id res chain seq x y z
N MET A 1 10.00 -28.93 10.83
CA MET A 1 10.74 -27.67 10.98
C MET A 1 9.67 -26.61 10.88
N ASP A 2 9.38 -25.97 12.01
CA ASP A 2 8.17 -25.21 12.27
C ASP A 2 7.95 -24.11 11.23
N ARG A 3 6.91 -24.25 10.42
CA ARG A 3 6.46 -23.25 9.42
C ARG A 3 5.23 -22.53 9.92
N ASP A 4 5.31 -22.08 11.15
CA ASP A 4 4.43 -21.08 11.73
C ASP A 4 5.09 -19.72 11.48
N TRP A 5 4.32 -18.74 10.99
CA TRP A 5 4.84 -17.38 10.78
C TRP A 5 5.38 -16.80 12.10
N ASP A 6 4.81 -17.22 13.24
CA ASP A 6 5.26 -16.80 14.56
C ASP A 6 6.67 -17.30 14.92
N ASN A 7 7.19 -18.29 14.18
CA ASN A 7 8.50 -18.91 14.40
C ASN A 7 9.42 -18.85 13.17
N ALA A 8 9.06 -18.08 12.14
CA ALA A 8 9.88 -17.93 10.94
C ALA A 8 11.23 -17.24 11.27
N GLU A 9 12.29 -17.64 10.56
CA GLU A 9 13.58 -16.94 10.66
C GLU A 9 13.45 -15.51 10.11
N VAL A 10 14.04 -14.55 10.82
CA VAL A 10 14.02 -13.13 10.42
C VAL A 10 15.44 -12.66 10.14
N LYS A 11 15.65 -12.07 8.96
CA LYS A 11 16.89 -11.41 8.56
C LYS A 11 16.66 -9.92 8.43
N LEU A 12 17.53 -9.12 9.02
CA LEU A 12 17.56 -7.68 8.79
C LEU A 12 18.02 -7.41 7.36
N ALA A 13 17.13 -6.90 6.50
CA ALA A 13 17.46 -6.56 5.12
C ALA A 13 18.22 -5.23 5.02
N PHE A 14 17.86 -4.24 5.84
CA PHE A 14 18.39 -2.89 5.75
C PHE A 14 18.30 -2.17 7.10
N GLN A 15 19.37 -1.47 7.46
CA GLN A 15 19.41 -0.59 8.61
C GLN A 15 19.57 0.84 8.11
N ALA A 16 18.63 1.72 8.45
CA ALA A 16 18.73 3.13 8.12
C ALA A 16 19.97 3.76 8.79
N VAL A 17 20.64 4.64 8.05
CA VAL A 17 21.79 5.40 8.53
C VAL A 17 21.29 6.70 9.12
N GLU A 18 21.77 7.06 10.32
CA GLU A 18 21.41 8.31 10.97
C GLU A 18 21.72 9.54 10.09
N ASN A 19 20.92 10.60 10.23
CA ASN A 19 21.07 11.86 9.49
C ASN A 19 20.98 11.74 7.95
N THR A 20 20.27 10.74 7.45
CA THR A 20 19.93 10.59 6.02
C THR A 20 18.46 10.94 5.74
N SER A 21 18.06 11.04 4.47
CA SER A 21 16.67 11.31 4.08
C SER A 21 15.68 10.19 4.41
N TYR A 22 16.18 9.05 4.87
CA TYR A 22 15.45 7.82 5.21
C TYR A 22 15.79 7.33 6.63
N ALA A 23 16.19 8.24 7.53
CA ALA A 23 16.61 7.89 8.89
C ALA A 23 15.44 7.53 9.82
N TYR A 24 14.22 8.00 9.50
CA TYR A 24 13.03 7.88 10.34
C TYR A 24 11.86 7.25 9.55
N SER A 25 10.82 6.84 10.30
CA SER A 25 9.54 6.33 9.77
C SER A 25 9.68 5.35 8.61
N LEU A 26 10.50 4.31 8.80
CA LEU A 26 10.64 3.21 7.84
C LEU A 26 9.32 2.41 7.79
N TRP A 27 8.46 2.74 6.83
CA TRP A 27 7.11 2.17 6.75
C TRP A 27 6.92 1.30 5.51
N ALA A 28 6.03 0.33 5.67
CA ALA A 28 5.42 -0.45 4.59
C ALA A 28 6.40 -0.94 3.50
N PRO A 29 7.46 -1.69 3.85
CA PRO A 29 8.33 -2.26 2.84
C PRO A 29 7.60 -3.34 2.05
N GLU A 30 7.67 -3.28 0.71
CA GLU A 30 7.25 -4.36 -0.19
C GLU A 30 8.45 -4.96 -0.90
N LEU A 31 8.48 -6.29 -0.99
CA LEU A 31 9.50 -7.03 -1.69
C LEU A 31 8.96 -7.55 -3.04
N HIS A 32 9.63 -7.20 -4.13
CA HIS A 32 9.23 -7.54 -5.49
C HIS A 32 10.37 -8.24 -6.24
N ASN A 33 10.05 -9.25 -7.04
CA ASN A 33 10.97 -9.79 -8.03
C ASN A 33 10.67 -9.17 -9.40
N ILE A 34 11.65 -8.48 -9.98
CA ILE A 34 11.52 -7.85 -11.30
C ILE A 34 12.79 -8.19 -12.09
N ASN A 35 12.63 -8.91 -13.20
CA ASN A 35 13.73 -9.35 -14.07
C ASN A 35 14.86 -10.10 -13.31
N ASP A 36 14.48 -11.11 -12.53
CA ASP A 36 15.39 -11.98 -11.74
C ASP A 36 16.22 -11.25 -10.66
N LYS A 37 15.78 -10.05 -10.26
CA LYS A 37 16.33 -9.30 -9.13
C LYS A 37 15.25 -8.94 -8.13
N TRP A 38 15.64 -8.83 -6.87
CA TRP A 38 14.74 -8.42 -5.80
C TRP A 38 14.88 -6.92 -5.52
N TYR A 39 13.74 -6.25 -5.37
CA TYR A 39 13.65 -4.85 -5.01
C TYR A 39 12.81 -4.71 -3.74
N ILE A 40 13.28 -3.94 -2.78
CA ILE A 40 12.47 -3.51 -1.63
C ILE A 40 12.10 -2.05 -1.85
N ILE A 41 10.81 -1.77 -1.99
CA ILE A 41 10.30 -0.41 -2.03
C ILE A 41 9.68 -0.08 -0.67
N PHE A 42 10.03 1.08 -0.10
CA PHE A 42 9.60 1.44 1.25
C PHE A 42 9.49 2.95 1.42
N THR A 43 8.77 3.37 2.45
CA THR A 43 8.67 4.78 2.85
C THR A 43 9.72 5.11 3.90
N GLY A 44 10.31 6.30 3.83
CA GLY A 44 11.15 6.86 4.88
C GLY A 44 11.07 8.38 4.92
N ASN A 45 11.66 8.99 5.95
CA ASN A 45 11.82 10.43 6.04
C ASN A 45 13.08 10.84 6.84
N LYS A 46 13.35 12.15 6.85
CA LYS A 46 14.57 12.75 7.44
C LYS A 46 14.43 13.20 8.89
N ASP A 47 13.21 13.19 9.42
CA ASP A 47 12.86 13.74 10.75
C ASP A 47 11.82 12.86 11.45
N ASP A 48 11.64 13.07 12.75
CA ASP A 48 10.69 12.35 13.59
C ASP A 48 9.24 12.87 13.46
N GLU A 49 8.82 13.18 12.23
CA GLU A 49 7.53 13.77 11.89
C GLU A 49 7.33 15.18 12.49
N GLN A 50 8.43 15.90 12.65
CA GLN A 50 8.49 17.26 13.19
C GLN A 50 9.22 18.16 12.19
N PRO A 51 8.58 18.55 11.06
CA PRO A 51 9.19 19.47 10.12
C PRO A 51 9.53 20.79 10.82
N SER A 52 10.53 21.50 10.28
CA SER A 52 10.91 22.80 10.85
C SER A 52 9.72 23.78 10.80
N PRO A 53 9.63 24.74 11.74
CA PRO A 53 8.57 25.76 11.69
C PRO A 53 8.50 26.53 10.37
N GLU A 54 9.63 26.68 9.68
CA GLU A 54 9.70 27.32 8.36
C GLU A 54 9.05 26.46 7.28
N GLN A 55 9.25 25.14 7.31
CA GLN A 55 8.62 24.21 6.37
C GLN A 55 7.12 24.07 6.65
N ASP A 56 6.75 23.91 7.93
CA ASP A 56 5.34 23.75 8.35
C ASP A 56 4.50 25.01 8.03
N MET A 57 5.10 26.20 7.99
CA MET A 57 4.43 27.45 7.61
C MET A 57 3.91 27.45 6.16
N TYR A 58 4.47 26.63 5.26
CA TYR A 58 3.94 26.48 3.91
C TYR A 58 2.68 25.61 3.84
N CYS A 59 2.40 24.84 4.90
CA CYS A 59 1.26 23.96 4.93
C CYS A 59 -0.04 24.68 5.27
N ASN A 60 -1.11 24.31 4.56
CA ASN A 60 -2.46 24.80 4.85
C ASN A 60 -2.88 24.49 6.30
N PHE A 61 -2.41 23.35 6.80
CA PHE A 61 -2.52 22.88 8.17
C PHE A 61 -1.25 22.12 8.55
N HIS A 62 -0.90 22.08 9.84
CA HIS A 62 0.24 21.30 10.33
C HIS A 62 0.38 19.93 9.66
N CYS A 63 1.54 19.67 9.06
CA CYS A 63 1.77 18.60 8.10
C CYS A 63 2.96 17.72 8.53
N PRO A 64 2.84 16.96 9.63
CA PRO A 64 3.96 16.23 10.24
C PRO A 64 4.63 15.26 9.26
N ALA A 65 3.86 14.74 8.30
CA ALA A 65 4.35 13.79 7.33
C ALA A 65 4.99 14.41 6.07
N VAL A 66 5.13 15.74 5.95
CA VAL A 66 5.57 16.43 4.71
C VAL A 66 6.89 15.93 4.10
N ASN A 67 7.79 15.37 4.93
CA ASN A 67 9.09 14.86 4.51
C ASN A 67 9.10 13.36 4.17
N HIS A 68 7.96 12.66 4.15
CA HIS A 68 7.90 11.27 3.72
C HIS A 68 8.11 11.15 2.21
N ARG A 69 9.00 10.23 1.84
CA ARG A 69 9.41 9.91 0.47
C ARG A 69 9.47 8.40 0.28
N MET A 70 9.54 7.98 -0.97
CA MET A 70 9.70 6.58 -1.35
C MET A 70 11.16 6.27 -1.69
N PHE A 71 11.61 5.09 -1.31
CA PHE A 71 12.97 4.62 -1.50
C PHE A 71 12.97 3.19 -2.04
N THR A 72 14.01 2.85 -2.81
CA THR A 72 14.18 1.50 -3.36
C THR A 72 15.54 0.93 -2.98
N LEU A 73 15.55 -0.30 -2.48
CA LEU A 73 16.72 -1.15 -2.33
C LEU A 73 16.76 -2.19 -3.46
N GLU A 74 17.95 -2.64 -3.84
CA GLU A 74 18.16 -3.74 -4.79
C GLU A 74 19.01 -4.84 -4.13
N SER A 75 18.68 -6.09 -4.43
CA SER A 75 19.45 -7.26 -3.98
C SER A 75 20.76 -7.44 -4.75
N SER A 76 21.78 -7.94 -4.05
CA SER A 76 23.06 -8.30 -4.66
C SER A 76 23.01 -9.57 -5.51
N THR A 77 22.05 -10.48 -5.25
CA THR A 77 21.87 -11.74 -5.98
C THR A 77 20.39 -12.03 -6.27
N SER A 78 20.10 -13.13 -6.97
CA SER A 78 18.75 -13.63 -7.20
C SER A 78 18.19 -14.42 -6.01
N ASP A 79 19.02 -14.82 -5.06
CA ASP A 79 18.57 -15.47 -3.82
C ASP A 79 18.15 -14.40 -2.81
N ILE A 80 16.91 -14.47 -2.34
CA ILE A 80 16.34 -13.52 -1.39
C ILE A 80 17.11 -13.51 -0.05
N TRP A 81 17.55 -14.67 0.41
CA TRP A 81 18.10 -14.86 1.75
C TRP A 81 19.59 -14.58 1.81
N ASP A 82 20.33 -14.96 0.78
CA ASP A 82 21.77 -14.71 0.68
C ASP A 82 22.10 -13.28 0.21
N SER A 83 21.10 -12.52 -0.25
CA SER A 83 21.30 -11.16 -0.73
C SER A 83 21.55 -10.15 0.39
N GLU A 84 22.45 -9.22 0.10
CA GLU A 84 22.54 -7.93 0.76
C GLU A 84 21.69 -6.93 -0.03
N TYR A 85 20.97 -6.04 0.67
CA TYR A 85 20.12 -5.03 0.04
C TYR A 85 20.76 -3.65 0.14
N THR A 86 20.99 -3.02 -1.01
CA THR A 86 21.63 -1.70 -1.08
C THR A 86 20.64 -0.66 -1.56
N LEU A 87 20.62 0.50 -0.92
CA LEU A 87 19.81 1.65 -1.35
C LEU A 87 20.24 2.11 -2.73
N LYS A 88 19.28 2.12 -3.66
CA LYS A 88 19.47 2.56 -5.05
C LYS A 88 19.10 4.02 -5.26
N ALA A 89 17.92 4.40 -4.78
CA ALA A 89 17.39 5.73 -4.98
C ALA A 89 16.37 6.10 -3.91
N GLU A 90 16.27 7.40 -3.65
CA GLU A 90 15.00 8.05 -3.34
C GLU A 90 14.26 8.23 -4.67
N LEU A 91 13.04 7.71 -4.78
CA LEU A 91 12.25 7.84 -6.00
C LEU A 91 11.83 9.31 -6.18
N ASP A 92 11.91 9.82 -7.41
CA ASP A 92 11.44 11.16 -7.73
C ASP A 92 9.91 11.23 -7.67
N THR A 93 9.38 11.50 -6.48
CA THR A 93 7.96 11.79 -6.23
C THR A 93 7.70 13.29 -6.26
N TYR A 94 8.48 14.02 -7.07
CA TYR A 94 8.35 15.46 -7.35
C TYR A 94 8.58 16.35 -6.13
N ASP A 95 9.42 15.89 -5.20
CA ASP A 95 9.64 16.51 -3.89
C ASP A 95 8.33 16.75 -3.11
N GLN A 96 7.37 15.82 -3.24
CA GLN A 96 6.10 15.83 -2.55
C GLN A 96 5.96 14.61 -1.64
N PHE A 97 5.06 14.73 -0.65
CA PHE A 97 4.64 13.64 0.21
C PHE A 97 4.32 12.38 -0.61
N ALA A 98 4.97 11.28 -0.26
CA ALA A 98 4.75 9.97 -0.84
C ALA A 98 4.95 8.88 0.20
N ILE A 99 3.95 8.00 0.35
CA ILE A 99 4.03 6.80 1.19
C ILE A 99 3.44 5.59 0.46
N ASP A 100 3.67 4.40 1.02
CA ASP A 100 2.99 3.16 0.65
C ASP A 100 3.06 2.85 -0.84
N GLY A 101 4.21 3.10 -1.46
CA GLY A 101 4.35 2.94 -2.89
C GLY A 101 4.61 1.49 -3.30
N THR A 102 3.92 1.04 -4.36
CA THR A 102 4.04 -0.29 -4.97
C THR A 102 4.46 -0.17 -6.45
N TYR A 103 4.89 -1.28 -7.03
CA TYR A 103 5.08 -1.42 -8.47
C TYR A 103 3.80 -1.90 -9.13
N PHE A 104 3.37 -1.20 -10.17
CA PHE A 104 2.30 -1.65 -11.06
C PHE A 104 2.91 -2.09 -12.40
N GLN A 105 2.84 -3.39 -12.66
CA GLN A 105 3.38 -4.01 -13.87
C GLN A 105 2.29 -4.16 -14.92
N HIS A 106 2.51 -3.58 -16.09
CA HIS A 106 1.58 -3.61 -17.21
C HIS A 106 2.32 -3.88 -18.53
N SER A 107 1.61 -4.34 -19.56
CA SER A 107 2.22 -4.66 -20.85
C SER A 107 2.90 -3.47 -21.53
N SER A 108 2.49 -2.25 -21.19
CA SER A 108 3.07 -1.00 -21.70
C SER A 108 4.29 -0.50 -20.90
N GLY A 109 4.59 -1.09 -19.74
CA GLY A 109 5.74 -0.71 -18.93
C GLY A 109 5.55 -0.89 -17.42
N LEU A 110 6.50 -0.32 -16.68
CA LEU A 110 6.50 -0.29 -15.22
C LEU A 110 5.99 1.06 -14.73
N TYR A 111 5.20 1.03 -13.67
CA TYR A 111 4.61 2.22 -13.07
C TYR A 111 4.76 2.17 -11.55
N HIS A 112 4.78 3.35 -10.94
CA HIS A 112 4.78 3.51 -9.49
C HIS A 112 3.40 4.00 -9.05
N ILE A 113 2.68 3.22 -8.24
CA ILE A 113 1.44 3.67 -7.60
C ILE A 113 1.73 3.92 -6.13
N TYR A 114 1.35 5.08 -5.60
CA TYR A 114 1.68 5.47 -4.23
C TYR A 114 0.64 6.44 -3.65
N SER A 115 0.60 6.52 -2.33
CA SER A 115 -0.20 7.50 -1.61
C SER A 115 0.47 8.87 -1.67
N CYS A 116 -0.26 9.89 -2.12
CA CYS A 116 0.26 11.21 -2.42
C CYS A 116 -0.67 12.31 -1.89
N TRP A 117 -0.13 13.52 -1.75
CA TRP A 117 -0.94 14.73 -1.61
C TRP A 117 -1.18 15.39 -2.97
N TYR A 118 -2.10 16.35 -3.01
CA TYR A 118 -2.41 17.09 -4.23
C TYR A 118 -1.19 17.87 -4.72
N ASP A 119 -0.57 18.58 -3.78
CA ASP A 119 0.69 19.30 -3.90
C ASP A 119 1.57 19.05 -2.65
N GLY A 120 2.74 19.70 -2.60
CA GLY A 120 3.73 19.46 -1.55
C GLY A 120 3.31 19.83 -0.13
N TYR A 121 2.27 20.65 0.06
CA TYR A 121 1.95 21.25 1.37
C TYR A 121 0.46 21.20 1.74
N THR A 122 -0.36 20.47 0.99
CA THR A 122 -1.81 20.37 1.22
C THR A 122 -2.18 19.76 2.59
N SER A 123 -1.38 18.82 3.11
CA SER A 123 -1.63 18.18 4.42
C SER A 123 -3.00 17.49 4.48
N TRP A 124 -3.12 16.40 3.70
CA TRP A 124 -4.31 15.57 3.46
C TRP A 124 -5.50 16.26 2.74
N PRO A 125 -6.45 15.50 2.15
CA PRO A 125 -6.52 14.04 2.05
C PRO A 125 -5.36 13.42 1.26
N ALA A 126 -5.00 12.19 1.60
CA ALA A 126 -4.08 11.41 0.77
C ALA A 126 -4.87 10.71 -0.35
N MET A 127 -4.27 10.63 -1.52
CA MET A 127 -4.84 10.14 -2.77
C MET A 127 -3.92 9.07 -3.36
N LEU A 128 -4.38 8.33 -4.36
CA LEU A 128 -3.50 7.45 -5.12
C LEU A 128 -3.01 8.16 -6.37
N CYS A 129 -1.69 8.22 -6.50
CA CYS A 129 -1.00 8.72 -7.68
C CYS A 129 -0.37 7.57 -8.45
N ILE A 130 -0.25 7.73 -9.76
CA ILE A 130 0.53 6.86 -10.64
C ILE A 130 1.51 7.69 -11.47
N ALA A 131 2.73 7.16 -11.63
CA ALA A 131 3.79 7.73 -12.46
C ALA A 131 4.50 6.63 -13.27
N LYS A 132 5.07 6.99 -14.42
CA LYS A 132 5.85 6.05 -15.26
C LYS A 132 7.24 5.84 -14.68
N MET A 133 7.73 4.61 -14.79
CA MET A 133 9.10 4.25 -14.43
C MET A 133 9.86 3.73 -15.65
N SER A 134 11.15 4.08 -15.75
CA SER A 134 12.05 3.48 -16.76
C SER A 134 12.73 2.20 -16.27
N ASP A 135 12.88 2.06 -14.95
CA ASP A 135 13.41 0.90 -14.25
C ASP A 135 12.86 0.91 -12.80
N PRO A 136 13.10 -0.14 -11.99
CA PRO A 136 12.53 -0.22 -10.64
C PRO A 136 12.93 0.89 -9.66
N TRP A 137 13.87 1.80 -9.99
CA TRP A 137 14.28 2.89 -9.09
C TRP A 137 14.29 4.27 -9.75
N THR A 138 13.73 4.41 -10.96
CA THR A 138 13.74 5.67 -11.71
C THR A 138 12.34 6.01 -12.23
N VAL A 139 11.67 6.95 -11.56
CA VAL A 139 10.48 7.64 -12.10
C VAL A 139 10.94 8.55 -13.23
N ASN A 140 10.34 8.43 -14.41
CA ASN A 140 10.78 9.16 -15.60
C ASN A 140 9.71 10.05 -16.24
N SER A 141 8.49 10.06 -15.71
CA SER A 141 7.46 11.04 -16.09
C SER A 141 7.61 12.35 -15.31
N PRO A 142 7.40 13.53 -15.92
CA PRO A 142 7.35 14.79 -15.20
C PRO A 142 6.07 14.93 -14.35
N LEU A 143 6.06 15.87 -13.40
CA LEU A 143 4.89 16.14 -12.54
C LEU A 143 3.61 16.44 -13.36
N SER A 144 3.75 17.06 -14.54
CA SER A 144 2.62 17.33 -15.44
C SER A 144 1.97 16.07 -16.02
N GLU A 145 2.65 14.92 -15.97
CA GLU A 145 2.14 13.61 -16.39
C GLU A 145 1.74 12.72 -15.20
N ARG A 146 2.08 13.08 -13.95
CA ARG A 146 1.59 12.36 -12.77
C ARG A 146 0.06 12.38 -12.75
N LEU A 147 -0.55 11.21 -12.63
CA LEU A 147 -1.99 11.08 -12.59
C LEU A 147 -2.49 10.74 -11.18
N ILE A 148 -3.57 11.37 -10.74
CA ILE A 148 -4.32 10.96 -9.53
C ILE A 148 -5.42 10.00 -9.99
N ILE A 149 -5.31 8.73 -9.61
CA ILE A 149 -6.25 7.66 -10.02
C ILE A 149 -7.35 7.38 -9.00
N SER A 150 -7.15 7.80 -7.74
CA SER A 150 -8.22 7.79 -6.73
C SER A 150 -8.04 8.89 -5.71
N LYS A 151 -9.16 9.41 -5.22
CA LYS A 151 -9.23 10.34 -4.09
C LYS A 151 -10.35 9.90 -3.13
N PRO A 152 -10.31 10.28 -1.84
CA PRO A 152 -11.37 9.99 -0.87
C PRO A 152 -12.67 10.79 -1.12
N ASP A 153 -13.41 10.48 -2.18
CA ASP A 153 -14.65 11.14 -2.56
C ASP A 153 -15.91 10.37 -2.16
N GLU A 154 -15.80 9.09 -1.79
CA GLU A 154 -16.93 8.31 -1.30
C GLU A 154 -17.16 8.46 0.22
N PRO A 155 -18.41 8.35 0.70
CA PRO A 155 -18.71 8.52 2.13
C PRO A 155 -17.97 7.55 3.06
N TRP A 156 -17.69 6.33 2.59
CA TRP A 156 -16.98 5.29 3.34
C TRP A 156 -15.46 5.53 3.41
N GLU A 157 -14.91 6.32 2.49
CA GLU A 157 -13.49 6.67 2.47
C GLU A 157 -13.15 7.83 3.41
N LYS A 158 -14.15 8.53 3.94
CA LYS A 158 -13.96 9.77 4.70
C LYS A 158 -13.89 9.52 6.20
N THR A 159 -13.09 10.30 6.92
CA THR A 159 -12.96 10.19 8.38
C THR A 159 -13.34 11.48 9.12
N PRO A 160 -14.29 11.44 10.08
CA PRO A 160 -15.23 10.36 10.36
C PRO A 160 -16.13 9.99 9.17
N THR A 161 -16.54 8.72 9.10
CA THR A 161 -17.39 8.17 8.02
C THR A 161 -18.63 9.03 7.78
N GLY A 162 -18.96 9.27 6.51
CA GLY A 162 -20.15 10.00 6.09
C GLY A 162 -20.07 11.53 6.21
N ARG A 163 -18.91 12.13 6.51
CA ARG A 163 -18.77 13.59 6.52
C ARG A 163 -18.66 14.20 5.13
N THR A 164 -19.32 15.35 4.93
CA THR A 164 -19.28 16.13 3.68
C THR A 164 -18.27 17.28 3.68
N VAL A 165 -17.80 17.73 4.86
CA VAL A 165 -17.05 19.00 5.01
C VAL A 165 -15.72 18.89 5.77
N ASN A 166 -15.30 17.70 6.18
CA ASN A 166 -14.04 17.51 6.90
C ASN A 166 -13.39 16.17 6.51
N VAL A 167 -12.79 16.17 5.32
CA VAL A 167 -12.10 15.01 4.72
C VAL A 167 -10.60 14.98 5.05
N ARG A 168 -10.13 15.91 5.89
CA ARG A 168 -8.71 16.14 6.15
C ARG A 168 -7.97 14.92 6.71
N LEU A 169 -8.62 13.92 7.28
CA LEU A 169 -7.89 12.73 7.79
C LEU A 169 -8.28 11.47 7.04
N SER A 170 -8.69 11.65 5.78
CA SER A 170 -9.07 10.58 4.88
C SER A 170 -7.89 10.26 3.98
N SER A 171 -7.61 8.98 3.81
CA SER A 171 -6.58 8.48 2.90
C SER A 171 -7.21 7.59 1.85
N ASN A 172 -6.65 7.61 0.64
CA ASN A 172 -6.47 6.41 -0.14
C ASN A 172 -4.98 6.10 -0.12
N GLU A 173 -4.59 4.97 0.46
CA GLU A 173 -3.20 4.58 0.71
C GLU A 173 -3.04 3.05 0.61
N GLY A 174 -1.85 2.49 0.84
CA GLY A 174 -1.59 1.05 0.68
C GLY A 174 -2.14 0.42 -0.60
N PRO A 175 -1.88 0.98 -1.81
CA PRO A 175 -2.24 0.37 -3.08
C PRO A 175 -1.51 -0.96 -3.30
N GLN A 176 -2.22 -1.96 -3.80
CA GLN A 176 -1.65 -3.24 -4.19
C GLN A 176 -2.28 -3.75 -5.48
N GLN A 177 -1.44 -4.12 -6.45
CA GLN A 177 -1.90 -4.74 -7.69
C GLN A 177 -2.44 -6.15 -7.43
N LEU A 178 -3.58 -6.47 -8.04
CA LEU A 178 -4.14 -7.82 -8.07
C LEU A 178 -4.67 -8.13 -9.47
N THR A 179 -4.16 -9.18 -10.09
CA THR A 179 -4.59 -9.61 -11.43
C THR A 179 -5.32 -10.94 -11.32
N ASN A 180 -6.52 -11.02 -11.89
CA ASN A 180 -7.21 -12.29 -12.03
C ASN A 180 -6.49 -13.14 -13.09
N PRO A 181 -5.91 -14.31 -12.75
CA PRO A 181 -5.13 -15.12 -13.69
C PRO A 181 -5.99 -15.78 -14.78
N THR A 182 -7.31 -15.87 -14.58
CA THR A 182 -8.25 -16.52 -15.51
C THR A 182 -8.80 -15.53 -16.52
N THR A 183 -9.21 -14.34 -16.06
CA THR A 183 -9.86 -13.33 -16.92
C THR A 183 -8.87 -12.28 -17.44
N GLY A 184 -7.72 -12.11 -16.80
CA GLY A 184 -6.76 -11.05 -17.10
C GLY A 184 -7.16 -9.67 -16.56
N GLN A 185 -8.28 -9.55 -15.84
CA GLN A 185 -8.69 -8.30 -15.21
C GLN A 185 -7.66 -7.86 -14.19
N THR A 186 -7.30 -6.57 -14.22
CA THR A 186 -6.28 -5.98 -13.35
C THR A 186 -6.92 -4.97 -12.41
N PHE A 187 -6.68 -5.15 -11.12
CA PHE A 187 -7.20 -4.32 -10.04
C PHE A 187 -6.06 -3.66 -9.28
N VAL A 188 -6.37 -2.52 -8.65
CA VAL A 188 -5.59 -1.94 -7.55
C VAL A 188 -6.49 -1.93 -6.33
N ILE A 189 -6.18 -2.77 -5.36
CA ILE A 189 -6.85 -2.77 -4.06
C ILE A 189 -6.12 -1.77 -3.19
N TYR A 190 -6.86 -0.91 -2.49
CA TYR A 190 -6.26 0.15 -1.69
C TYR A 190 -7.01 0.32 -0.38
N SER A 191 -6.35 0.93 0.59
CA SER A 191 -6.94 1.23 1.89
C SER A 191 -7.56 2.60 1.93
N ALA A 192 -8.71 2.72 2.60
CA ALA A 192 -9.46 3.95 2.71
C ALA A 192 -9.81 4.32 4.15
N ALA A 193 -10.32 5.54 4.36
CA ALA A 193 -10.55 6.14 5.66
C ALA A 193 -9.23 6.42 6.40
N ARG A 194 -9.13 6.10 7.69
CA ARG A 194 -7.96 6.43 8.51
C ARG A 194 -7.45 5.20 9.25
N SER A 195 -6.16 4.93 9.11
CA SER A 195 -5.48 3.70 9.55
C SER A 195 -5.40 3.49 11.06
N ASP A 196 -5.70 4.51 11.86
CA ASP A 196 -5.65 4.45 13.32
C ASP A 196 -7.01 4.10 13.98
N ASN A 197 -8.05 3.77 13.21
CA ASN A 197 -9.34 3.45 13.79
C ASN A 197 -10.12 2.38 13.01
N ARG A 198 -11.24 1.97 13.60
CA ARG A 198 -12.06 0.84 13.12
C ARG A 198 -12.63 0.98 11.70
N ASN A 199 -12.70 2.20 11.14
CA ASN A 199 -13.34 2.43 9.84
C ASN A 199 -12.37 2.20 8.67
N TYR A 200 -11.08 1.96 8.93
CA TYR A 200 -10.14 1.58 7.89
C TYR A 200 -10.62 0.30 7.18
N CYS A 201 -10.64 0.35 5.85
CA CYS A 201 -11.21 -0.68 5.00
C CYS A 201 -10.53 -0.69 3.63
N LEU A 202 -10.82 -1.69 2.78
CA LEU A 202 -10.33 -1.75 1.41
C LEU A 202 -11.35 -1.24 0.39
N GLY A 203 -10.87 -0.48 -0.59
CA GLY A 203 -11.55 -0.13 -1.84
C GLY A 203 -10.88 -0.78 -3.05
N GLN A 204 -11.48 -0.61 -4.23
CA GLN A 204 -11.00 -1.22 -5.49
C GLN A 204 -11.04 -0.21 -6.64
N LEU A 205 -9.92 -0.14 -7.35
CA LEU A 205 -9.87 0.35 -8.73
C LEU A 205 -9.72 -0.83 -9.68
N GLU A 206 -10.30 -0.73 -10.86
CA GLU A 206 -10.16 -1.66 -11.97
C GLU A 206 -9.60 -0.90 -13.17
N LEU A 207 -8.55 -1.44 -13.80
CA LEU A 207 -8.04 -0.93 -15.07
C LEU A 207 -8.89 -1.52 -16.21
N ILE A 208 -9.83 -0.72 -16.71
CA ILE A 208 -10.81 -1.09 -17.77
C ILE A 208 -10.37 -0.65 -19.17
N GLY A 209 -9.32 0.16 -19.28
CA GLY A 209 -8.70 0.58 -20.54
C GLY A 209 -7.24 0.12 -20.62
N ASP A 210 -6.59 0.35 -21.77
CA ASP A 210 -5.25 -0.18 -22.03
C ASP A 210 -4.10 0.72 -21.55
N ASP A 211 -4.36 1.97 -21.17
CA ASP A 211 -3.32 2.92 -20.73
C ASP A 211 -3.49 3.27 -19.23
N PRO A 212 -2.60 2.80 -18.35
CA PRO A 212 -2.59 3.16 -16.93
C PRO A 212 -2.42 4.66 -16.66
N MET A 213 -1.95 5.44 -17.64
CA MET A 213 -1.74 6.88 -17.52
C MET A 213 -2.87 7.70 -18.13
N ASP A 214 -3.99 7.06 -18.46
CA ASP A 214 -5.26 7.71 -18.77
C ASP A 214 -6.26 7.48 -17.64
N ILE A 215 -6.80 8.56 -17.07
CA ILE A 215 -7.80 8.48 -16.00
C ILE A 215 -9.08 7.77 -16.44
N ALA A 216 -9.44 7.84 -17.73
CA ALA A 216 -10.60 7.16 -18.27
C ALA A 216 -10.43 5.63 -18.30
N SER A 217 -9.20 5.13 -18.21
CA SER A 217 -8.91 3.70 -18.08
C SER A 217 -9.19 3.16 -16.68
N TRP A 218 -9.40 4.01 -15.68
CA TRP A 218 -9.61 3.57 -14.30
C TRP A 218 -11.07 3.69 -13.89
N LYS A 219 -11.64 2.55 -13.47
CA LYS A 219 -12.96 2.50 -12.85
C LYS A 219 -12.81 2.30 -11.35
N LYS A 220 -13.32 3.27 -10.58
CA LYS A 220 -13.46 3.13 -9.14
C LYS A 220 -14.76 2.41 -8.80
N HIS A 221 -14.68 1.40 -7.95
CA HIS A 221 -15.87 0.74 -7.39
C HIS A 221 -16.36 1.52 -6.18
N THR A 222 -17.59 2.03 -6.25
CA THR A 222 -18.11 3.02 -5.29
C THR A 222 -19.18 2.49 -4.34
N ASP A 223 -19.67 1.26 -4.56
CA ASP A 223 -20.77 0.64 -3.78
C ASP A 223 -20.45 0.44 -2.30
N GLY A 224 -19.17 0.48 -1.91
CA GLY A 224 -18.72 0.38 -0.52
C GLY A 224 -17.30 -0.18 -0.42
N CYS A 225 -16.84 -0.37 0.81
CA CYS A 225 -15.63 -1.13 1.06
C CYS A 225 -15.83 -2.60 0.63
N ILE A 226 -14.87 -3.16 -0.09
CA ILE A 226 -14.87 -4.58 -0.50
C ILE A 226 -14.39 -5.50 0.64
N PHE A 227 -13.70 -4.94 1.64
CA PHE A 227 -13.23 -5.65 2.82
C PHE A 227 -13.21 -4.67 4.01
N TYR A 228 -13.95 -4.97 5.07
CA TYR A 228 -14.22 -4.02 6.17
C TYR A 228 -14.52 -4.75 7.47
N GLN A 229 -14.47 -4.01 8.58
CA GLN A 229 -14.63 -4.52 9.94
C GLN A 229 -15.73 -5.58 10.10
N ASN A 230 -15.46 -6.57 10.95
CA ASN A 230 -16.36 -7.61 11.38
C ASN A 230 -16.45 -7.63 12.91
N PRO A 231 -17.43 -6.92 13.50
CA PRO A 231 -17.59 -6.86 14.95
C PRO A 231 -17.82 -8.22 15.61
N ASP A 232 -18.50 -9.15 14.91
CA ASP A 232 -18.79 -10.50 15.42
C ASP A 232 -17.51 -11.33 15.66
N GLU A 233 -16.43 -11.01 14.94
CA GLU A 233 -15.12 -11.66 15.05
C GLU A 233 -14.07 -10.72 15.68
N GLU A 234 -14.49 -9.59 16.25
CA GLU A 234 -13.60 -8.57 16.82
C GLU A 234 -12.46 -8.15 15.87
N ALA A 235 -12.80 -7.96 14.59
CA ALA A 235 -11.87 -7.51 13.57
C ALA A 235 -12.24 -6.11 13.09
N TYR A 236 -11.39 -5.12 13.37
CA TYR A 236 -11.64 -3.71 13.11
C TYR A 236 -10.50 -3.08 12.33
N GLY A 237 -10.80 -2.02 11.56
CA GLY A 237 -9.80 -1.23 10.84
C GLY A 237 -8.83 -2.09 10.04
N VAL A 238 -9.37 -2.79 9.05
CA VAL A 238 -8.64 -3.77 8.25
C VAL A 238 -8.11 -3.12 6.98
N GLY A 239 -6.86 -3.35 6.63
CA GLY A 239 -6.30 -2.76 5.42
C GLY A 239 -4.83 -3.02 5.21
N HIS A 240 -4.26 -2.21 4.32
CA HIS A 240 -2.92 -2.26 3.74
C HIS A 240 -2.55 -3.71 3.42
N ALA A 241 -3.30 -4.27 2.48
CA ALA A 241 -3.30 -5.69 2.20
C ALA A 241 -2.38 -6.05 1.04
N SER A 242 -1.79 -7.23 1.11
CA SER A 242 -1.09 -7.89 0.02
C SER A 242 -1.81 -9.20 -0.37
N PHE A 243 -1.47 -9.73 -1.55
CA PHE A 243 -2.09 -10.93 -2.10
C PHE A 243 -1.02 -11.91 -2.52
N VAL A 244 -1.15 -13.14 -2.07
CA VAL A 244 -0.19 -14.22 -2.35
C VAL A 244 -0.94 -15.49 -2.72
N GLN A 245 -0.26 -16.38 -3.44
CA GLN A 245 -0.75 -17.74 -3.65
C GLN A 245 -0.22 -18.66 -2.57
N SER A 246 -0.98 -19.72 -2.28
CA SER A 246 -0.49 -20.83 -1.47
C SER A 246 0.72 -21.52 -2.14
N PRO A 247 1.57 -22.23 -1.39
CA PRO A 247 2.74 -22.92 -1.93
C PRO A 247 2.49 -23.85 -3.13
N ASP A 248 1.31 -24.49 -3.20
CA ASP A 248 0.92 -25.34 -4.33
C ASP A 248 0.14 -24.61 -5.43
N HIS A 249 0.00 -23.29 -5.32
CA HIS A 249 -0.70 -22.39 -6.24
C HIS A 249 -2.19 -22.67 -6.43
N SER A 250 -2.82 -23.46 -5.56
CA SER A 250 -4.25 -23.78 -5.68
C SER A 250 -5.19 -22.80 -4.97
N GLN A 251 -4.66 -21.96 -4.07
CA GLN A 251 -5.44 -20.99 -3.30
C GLN A 251 -4.86 -19.58 -3.41
N TRP A 252 -5.74 -18.59 -3.26
CA TRP A 252 -5.38 -17.18 -3.14
C TRP A 252 -5.61 -16.71 -1.71
N TRP A 253 -4.68 -15.91 -1.20
CA TRP A 253 -4.67 -15.45 0.18
C TRP A 253 -4.50 -13.95 0.25
N ILE A 254 -5.38 -13.30 1.00
CA ILE A 254 -5.22 -11.91 1.40
C ILE A 254 -4.43 -11.89 2.70
N VAL A 255 -3.34 -11.13 2.74
CA VAL A 255 -2.57 -10.83 3.94
C VAL A 255 -2.81 -9.37 4.28
N TYR A 256 -3.25 -9.06 5.49
CA TYR A 256 -3.70 -7.73 5.86
C TYR A 256 -3.42 -7.46 7.34
N HIS A 257 -3.40 -6.18 7.73
CA HIS A 257 -3.44 -5.85 9.15
C HIS A 257 -4.87 -5.57 9.62
N GLY A 258 -5.13 -5.84 10.89
CA GLY A 258 -6.37 -5.45 11.57
C GLY A 258 -6.17 -5.28 13.06
N MET A 259 -7.13 -4.62 13.70
CA MET A 259 -7.15 -4.36 15.14
C MET A 259 -8.22 -5.21 15.82
N ARG A 260 -7.90 -5.70 17.03
CA ARG A 260 -8.91 -6.27 17.94
C ARG A 260 -9.44 -5.20 18.89
N ASP A 261 -8.53 -4.48 19.54
CA ASP A 261 -8.82 -3.29 20.36
C ASP A 261 -8.40 -2.02 19.61
N TYR A 262 -9.31 -1.43 18.84
CA TYR A 262 -9.02 -0.26 18.01
C TYR A 262 -8.83 1.05 18.81
N LEU A 263 -8.89 1.02 20.14
CA LEU A 263 -8.79 2.22 20.97
C LEU A 263 -7.36 2.77 21.11
N THR A 264 -6.33 1.94 20.88
CA THR A 264 -4.91 2.36 20.96
C THR A 264 -4.30 2.69 19.59
N GLY A 265 -5.14 2.76 18.55
CA GLY A 265 -4.75 3.15 17.20
C GLY A 265 -3.70 2.25 16.58
N TRP A 266 -2.69 2.83 15.93
CA TRP A 266 -1.68 2.10 15.14
C TRP A 266 -0.97 0.97 15.90
N SER A 267 -0.86 1.05 17.23
CA SER A 267 -0.23 0.04 18.08
C SER A 267 -1.05 -1.25 18.24
N ALA A 268 -2.35 -1.22 17.93
CA ALA A 268 -3.24 -2.38 18.03
C ALA A 268 -3.23 -3.29 16.80
N ARG A 269 -2.48 -2.94 15.75
CA ARG A 269 -2.47 -3.68 14.49
C ARG A 269 -1.76 -5.02 14.64
N SER A 270 -2.37 -6.04 14.06
CA SER A 270 -1.87 -7.42 13.98
C SER A 270 -1.98 -7.88 12.53
N ILE A 271 -1.01 -8.67 12.04
CA ILE A 271 -1.02 -9.25 10.70
C ILE A 271 -1.91 -10.49 10.71
N ARG A 272 -2.68 -10.68 9.64
CA ARG A 272 -3.67 -11.76 9.47
C ARG A 272 -3.64 -12.23 8.02
N ALA A 273 -4.03 -13.48 7.79
CA ALA A 273 -4.17 -14.04 6.46
C ALA A 273 -5.45 -14.86 6.34
N GLN A 274 -6.15 -14.75 5.21
CA GLN A 274 -7.37 -15.51 4.93
C GLN A 274 -7.43 -15.87 3.44
N GLU A 275 -8.00 -17.03 3.12
CA GLU A 275 -8.26 -17.44 1.73
C GLU A 275 -9.35 -16.55 1.10
N PHE A 276 -9.17 -16.21 -0.17
CA PHE A 276 -10.18 -15.57 -1.02
C PHE A 276 -10.23 -16.25 -2.40
N TYR A 277 -11.23 -15.91 -3.20
CA TYR A 277 -11.38 -16.43 -4.55
C TYR A 277 -11.79 -15.32 -5.52
N PHE A 278 -11.76 -15.61 -6.82
CA PHE A 278 -12.32 -14.72 -7.84
C PHE A 278 -13.74 -15.15 -8.18
N GLY A 279 -14.68 -14.21 -8.18
CA GLY A 279 -16.08 -14.46 -8.51
C GLY A 279 -16.33 -14.68 -10.00
N ASP A 280 -17.57 -14.99 -10.35
CA ASP A 280 -17.99 -15.26 -11.74
C ASP A 280 -17.81 -14.04 -12.67
N ASP A 281 -17.87 -12.82 -12.12
CA ASP A 281 -17.59 -11.57 -12.83
C ASP A 281 -16.08 -11.29 -12.99
N GLY A 282 -15.24 -12.09 -12.34
CA GLY A 282 -13.79 -11.98 -12.33
C GLY A 282 -13.21 -11.09 -11.24
N ALA A 283 -14.04 -10.42 -10.43
CA ALA A 283 -13.56 -9.62 -9.31
C ALA A 283 -13.14 -10.50 -8.12
N PRO A 284 -12.17 -10.07 -7.29
CA PRO A 284 -11.84 -10.76 -6.04
C PRO A 284 -12.99 -10.67 -5.05
N VAL A 285 -13.35 -11.81 -4.45
CA VAL A 285 -14.34 -11.92 -3.38
C VAL A 285 -13.62 -12.23 -2.10
N PHE A 286 -13.43 -11.21 -1.27
CA PHE A 286 -12.76 -11.35 0.02
C PHE A 286 -13.70 -11.95 1.08
N PRO A 287 -13.16 -12.75 2.01
CA PRO A 287 -13.91 -13.25 3.16
C PRO A 287 -14.32 -12.11 4.10
N ARG A 288 -15.10 -12.44 5.14
CA ARG A 288 -15.28 -11.53 6.28
C ARG A 288 -14.01 -11.59 7.15
N PRO A 289 -13.42 -10.45 7.54
CA PRO A 289 -12.23 -10.47 8.37
C PRO A 289 -12.53 -11.10 9.73
N GLY A 290 -11.53 -11.73 10.31
CA GLY A 290 -11.61 -12.30 11.66
C GLY A 290 -10.23 -12.52 12.24
N ASN A 291 -10.17 -13.20 13.39
CA ASN A 291 -8.93 -13.49 14.11
C ASN A 291 -8.51 -14.97 14.01
N GLY A 292 -9.32 -15.81 13.35
CA GLY A 292 -9.06 -17.24 13.22
C GLY A 292 -9.42 -18.06 14.48
N PRO A 293 -8.86 -19.28 14.61
CA PRO A 293 -7.84 -19.87 13.74
C PRO A 293 -8.37 -20.13 12.31
N TYR A 294 -7.48 -20.00 11.33
CA TYR A 294 -7.72 -20.41 9.94
C TYR A 294 -6.83 -21.62 9.61
N GLU A 295 -7.25 -22.42 8.64
CA GLU A 295 -6.36 -23.44 8.06
C GLU A 295 -5.11 -22.79 7.49
N VAL A 296 -3.99 -23.51 7.47
CA VAL A 296 -2.78 -23.02 6.80
C VAL A 296 -2.95 -23.11 5.28
N PRO A 297 -2.30 -22.22 4.50
CA PRO A 297 -2.25 -22.32 3.04
C PRO A 297 -1.93 -23.72 2.53
N SER A 298 -2.65 -24.16 1.49
CA SER A 298 -2.46 -25.45 0.85
C SER A 298 -1.01 -25.66 0.36
N GLY A 299 -0.50 -26.88 0.55
CA GLY A 299 0.90 -27.19 0.21
C GLY A 299 1.94 -26.73 1.24
N GLN A 300 1.53 -26.07 2.32
CA GLN A 300 2.40 -25.83 3.47
C GLN A 300 2.65 -27.15 4.22
N GLN A 301 3.94 -27.51 4.34
CA GLN A 301 4.43 -28.72 5.03
C GLN A 301 5.22 -28.38 6.28
#